data_AF-A0A8B3RKE9-F1
#
_entry.id   AF-A0A8B3RKE9-F1
#
_cell.length_a   1.000
_cell.length_b   1.000
_cell.length_c   1.000
_cell.angle_alpha   90.00
_cell.angle_beta   90.00
_cell.angle_gamma   90.00
#
_symmetry.space_group_name_H-M   'P 1'
#
loop_
_entity.id
_entity.type
_entity.pdbx_description
1 polymer ?
#
loop_
_entity_poly.entity_id
_entity_poly.type
_entity_poly.pdbx_seq_one_letter_code
_entity_poly.pdbx_strand_id
1 'polypeptide(L)'
;MAYEFEGVQYGKLRDMQEARRARYVQLLEEGLNFTQAAHAVGVSKRTGKVWRNGRTRSNGRNERPLVDWYGGRVKDSTTTVSSR
;
A
#
# COMPACT_ATOMS: atom_id res chain seq x y z
N MET A 1 20.16 -3.35 -17.73
CA MET A 1 19.51 -2.45 -16.76
C MET A 1 19.15 -3.27 -15.53
N ALA A 2 19.81 -3.04 -14.40
CA ALA A 2 19.39 -3.63 -13.13
C ALA A 2 18.34 -2.70 -12.49
N TYR A 3 17.28 -3.27 -11.94
CA TYR A 3 16.21 -2.51 -11.30
C TYR A 3 16.47 -2.49 -9.80
N GLU A 4 16.61 -1.31 -9.20
CA GLU A 4 16.92 -1.21 -7.78
C GLU A 4 15.73 -0.66 -6.98
N PHE A 5 15.46 -1.27 -5.83
CA PHE A 5 14.54 -0.75 -4.84
C PHE A 5 15.04 -1.07 -3.43
N GLU A 6 15.15 -0.04 -2.57
CA GLU A 6 15.72 -0.14 -1.21
C GLU A 6 17.10 -0.82 -1.16
N GLY A 7 17.98 -0.54 -2.13
CA GLY A 7 19.31 -1.17 -2.20
C GLY A 7 19.33 -2.61 -2.71
N VAL A 8 18.16 -3.19 -3.00
CA VAL A 8 18.05 -4.54 -3.58
C VAL A 8 18.00 -4.45 -5.10
N GLN A 9 18.92 -5.14 -5.76
CA GLN A 9 18.95 -5.27 -7.22
C GLN A 9 18.05 -6.42 -7.68
N TYR A 10 17.18 -6.14 -8.63
CA TYR A 10 16.27 -7.08 -9.24
C TYR A 10 16.63 -7.31 -10.71
N GLY A 11 16.68 -8.58 -11.10
CA GLY A 11 16.91 -8.98 -12.49
C GLY A 11 15.70 -8.72 -13.40
N LYS A 12 14.50 -8.56 -12.83
CA LYS A 12 13.26 -8.30 -13.56
C LYS A 12 12.47 -7.16 -12.90
N LEU A 13 11.83 -6.34 -13.74
CA LEU A 13 10.96 -5.26 -13.30
C LEU A 13 9.75 -5.76 -12.48
N ARG A 14 9.23 -6.97 -12.79
CA ARG A 14 8.09 -7.55 -12.06
C ARG A 14 8.45 -7.82 -10.60
N ASP A 15 9.62 -8.39 -10.35
CA ASP A 15 10.09 -8.75 -9.02
C ASP A 15 10.30 -7.48 -8.16
N MET A 16 10.88 -6.42 -8.73
CA MET A 16 11.00 -5.12 -8.07
C MET A 16 9.62 -4.51 -7.75
N GLN A 17 8.65 -4.64 -8.65
CA GLN A 17 7.30 -4.12 -8.43
C GLN A 17 6.54 -4.90 -7.35
N GLU A 18 6.77 -6.20 -7.22
CA GLU A 18 6.23 -6.98 -6.11
C GLU A 18 6.82 -6.51 -4.77
N ALA A 19 8.14 -6.26 -4.70
CA ALA A 19 8.77 -5.71 -3.51
C ALA A 19 8.24 -4.32 -3.15
N ARG A 20 8.07 -3.42 -4.13
CA ARG A 20 7.43 -2.12 -3.93
C ARG A 20 5.98 -2.25 -3.45
N ARG A 21 5.24 -3.21 -3.98
CA ARG A 21 3.84 -3.46 -3.58
C ARG A 21 3.76 -3.98 -2.15
N ALA A 22 4.69 -4.86 -1.73
CA ALA A 22 4.78 -5.34 -0.36
C ALA A 22 5.06 -4.19 0.62
N ARG A 23 6.04 -3.32 0.31
CA ARG A 23 6.31 -2.11 1.11
C ARG A 23 5.12 -1.18 1.19
N TYR A 24 4.39 -0.99 0.09
CA TYR A 24 3.17 -0.19 0.08
C TYR A 24 2.10 -0.73 1.03
N VAL A 25 1.93 -2.05 1.10
CA VAL A 25 0.97 -2.68 2.03
C VAL A 25 1.43 -2.51 3.48
N GLN A 26 2.71 -2.73 3.76
CA GLN A 26 3.28 -2.54 5.11
C GLN A 26 3.06 -1.12 5.63
N LEU A 27 3.31 -0.08 4.81
CA LEU A 27 3.06 1.31 5.20
C LEU A 27 1.59 1.59 5.52
N LEU A 28 0.67 0.84 4.90
CA LEU A 28 -0.76 0.99 5.18
C LEU A 28 -1.17 0.28 6.46
N GLU A 29 -0.54 -0.85 6.79
CA GLU A 29 -0.67 -1.52 8.08
C GLU A 29 -0.10 -0.66 9.23
N GLU A 30 0.98 0.07 8.98
CA GLU A 30 1.55 1.08 9.89
C GLU A 30 0.63 2.31 10.07
N GLY A 31 -0.45 2.41 9.29
CA GLY A 31 -1.46 3.47 9.41
C GLY A 31 -1.20 4.71 8.57
N LEU A 32 -0.23 4.69 7.64
CA LEU A 32 -0.02 5.80 6.71
C LEU A 32 -1.21 5.91 5.76
N ASN A 33 -1.50 7.12 5.29
CA ASN A 33 -2.55 7.28 4.29
C ASN A 33 -2.07 6.80 2.90
N PHE A 34 -3.01 6.46 2.01
CA PHE A 34 -2.71 5.94 0.67
C PHE A 34 -1.79 6.82 -0.18
N THR A 35 -1.86 8.14 0.01
CA THR A 35 -1.02 9.08 -0.73
C THR A 35 0.41 9.03 -0.20
N GLN A 36 0.60 9.04 1.13
CA GLN A 36 1.91 8.92 1.77
C GLN A 36 2.58 7.59 1.43
N ALA A 37 1.85 6.48 1.53
CA ALA A 37 2.38 5.16 1.17
C ALA A 37 2.80 5.09 -0.31
N ALA A 38 2.01 5.68 -1.22
CA ALA A 38 2.35 5.73 -2.64
C ALA A 38 3.60 6.60 -2.91
N HIS A 39 3.71 7.75 -2.23
CA HIS A 39 4.89 8.62 -2.34
C HIS A 39 6.15 7.94 -1.79
N ALA A 40 6.06 7.25 -0.65
CA ALA A 40 7.19 6.56 -0.03
C ALA A 40 7.78 5.45 -0.91
N VAL A 41 6.95 4.69 -1.62
CA VAL A 41 7.41 3.65 -2.57
C VAL A 41 7.68 4.19 -3.98
N GLY A 42 7.59 5.51 -4.18
CA GLY A 42 7.92 6.18 -5.44
C GLY A 42 6.95 5.88 -6.57
N VAL A 43 5.65 5.76 -6.28
CA VAL A 43 4.60 5.53 -7.28
C VAL A 43 3.50 6.59 -7.27
N SER A 44 2.81 6.72 -8.40
CA SER A 44 1.68 7.64 -8.50
C SER A 44 0.48 7.15 -7.68
N LYS A 45 -0.39 8.09 -7.28
CA LYS A 45 -1.68 7.79 -6.65
C LYS A 45 -2.55 6.83 -7.48
N ARG A 46 -2.46 6.91 -8.82
CA ARG A 46 -3.17 6.02 -9.75
C ARG A 46 -2.62 4.60 -9.68
N THR A 47 -1.30 4.44 -9.59
CA THR A 47 -0.63 3.15 -9.39
C THR A 47 -1.01 2.53 -8.04
N GLY A 48 -0.95 3.30 -6.95
CA GLY A 48 -1.38 2.85 -5.62
C GLY A 48 -2.85 2.40 -5.60
N LYS A 49 -3.73 3.07 -6.35
CA LYS A 49 -5.14 2.66 -6.52
C LYS A 49 -5.28 1.29 -7.19
N VAL A 50 -4.50 1.03 -8.24
CA VAL A 50 -4.49 -0.28 -8.93
C VAL A 50 -3.98 -1.39 -8.00
N TRP A 51 -2.98 -1.08 -7.17
CA TRP A 51 -2.44 -2.07 -6.23
C TRP A 51 -3.44 -2.48 -5.15
N ARG A 52 -4.27 -1.54 -4.66
CA ARG A 52 -5.28 -1.84 -3.63
C ARG A 52 -6.56 -2.50 -4.17
N ASN A 53 -7.07 -2.01 -5.30
CA ASN A 53 -8.39 -2.38 -5.82
C ASN A 53 -8.32 -3.38 -6.97
N GLY A 54 -7.10 -3.81 -7.34
CA GLY A 54 -6.86 -4.48 -8.60
C GLY A 54 -6.99 -3.52 -9.79
N ARG A 55 -6.69 -4.03 -10.98
CA ARG A 55 -6.96 -3.31 -12.22
C ARG A 55 -8.46 -3.42 -12.49
N THR A 56 -9.19 -2.30 -12.48
CA THR A 56 -10.56 -2.29 -12.98
C THR A 56 -10.51 -2.67 -14.45
N ARG A 57 -10.85 -3.92 -14.79
CA ARG A 57 -11.14 -4.30 -16.18
C ARG A 57 -12.40 -3.55 -16.58
N SER A 58 -12.53 -3.20 -17.86
CA SER A 58 -13.65 -2.45 -18.46
C SER A 58 -15.04 -3.08 -18.27
N ASN A 59 -15.15 -4.17 -17.50
CA ASN A 59 -16.33 -5.00 -17.32
C ASN A 59 -17.03 -4.78 -15.96
N GLY A 60 -16.79 -3.65 -15.29
CA GLY A 60 -17.50 -3.23 -14.07
C GLY A 60 -17.26 -4.06 -12.80
N ARG A 61 -16.47 -5.14 -12.87
CA ARG A 61 -16.15 -6.02 -11.74
C ARG A 61 -14.71 -5.80 -11.30
N ASN A 62 -14.52 -5.24 -10.10
CA ASN A 62 -13.21 -5.27 -9.45
C ASN A 62 -12.93 -6.72 -9.05
N GLU A 63 -11.75 -7.22 -9.41
CA GLU A 63 -11.19 -8.40 -8.73
C GLU A 63 -11.15 -8.06 -7.22
N ARG A 64 -11.47 -9.03 -6.36
CA ARG A 64 -11.56 -8.83 -4.90
C ARG A 64 -10.35 -8.00 -4.44
N PRO A 65 -10.55 -7.00 -3.55
CA PRO A 65 -9.43 -6.19 -3.09
C PRO A 65 -8.36 -7.14 -2.52
N LEU A 66 -7.10 -6.93 -2.93
CA LEU A 66 -5.99 -7.81 -2.55
C LEU A 66 -5.79 -7.85 -1.01
N VAL A 67 -6.21 -6.79 -0.34
CA VAL A 67 -6.16 -6.60 1.10
C VAL A 67 -7.59 -6.32 1.57
N ASP A 68 -8.01 -6.91 2.68
CA ASP A 68 -9.28 -6.57 3.30
C ASP A 68 -9.15 -5.18 3.97
N TRP A 69 -9.51 -4.13 3.23
CA TRP A 69 -9.33 -2.73 3.65
C TRP A 69 -10.26 -2.28 4.79
N TYR A 70 -11.25 -3.10 5.18
CA TYR A 70 -12.34 -2.69 6.06
C TYR A 70 -12.47 -3.50 7.36
N GLY A 71 -11.56 -4.44 7.62
CA GLY A 71 -11.62 -5.36 8.75
C GLY A 71 -10.82 -4.99 10.01
N GLY A 72 -10.62 -3.71 10.36
CA GLY A 72 -9.82 -3.42 11.57
C GLY A 72 -9.61 -1.97 11.96
N ARG A 73 -10.66 -1.15 12.01
CA ARG A 73 -10.59 0.11 12.77
C ARG A 73 -11.13 -0.12 14.19
N VAL A 74 -10.44 -0.94 15.00
CA VAL A 74 -10.63 -0.89 16.45
C VAL A 74 -9.78 0.26 16.95
N LYS A 75 -10.45 1.30 17.40
CA LYS A 75 -9.85 2.48 18.01
C LYS A 75 -9.65 2.16 19.49
N ASP A 76 -8.42 2.19 19.97
CA ASP A 76 -8.15 2.47 21.37
C ASP A 76 -7.08 3.56 21.42
N SER A 77 -7.54 4.79 21.19
CA SER A 77 -6.85 5.98 21.65
C SER A 77 -6.83 5.94 23.18
N THR A 78 -5.67 5.66 23.77
CA THR A 78 -5.38 5.97 25.17
C THR A 78 -5.41 7.49 25.35
N THR A 79 -6.61 8.05 25.48
CA THR A 79 -6.81 9.41 25.99
C THR A 79 -6.60 9.35 27.50
N THR A 80 -5.38 9.64 27.94
CA THR A 80 -5.11 10.04 29.32
C THR A 80 -5.84 11.35 29.58
N VAL A 81 -7.04 11.27 30.14
CA VAL A 81 -7.71 12.43 30.73
C VAL A 81 -7.00 12.71 32.06
N SER A 82 -6.10 13.69 32.03
CA SER A 82 -5.48 14.25 33.22
C SER A 82 -6.53 14.99 34.04
N SER A 83 -6.97 14.39 35.13
CA SER A 83 -7.75 15.03 36.19
C SER A 83 -6.89 16.08 36.92
N ARG A 84 -7.38 17.31 37.00
CA ARG A 84 -7.00 18.30 38.02
C ARG A 84 -8.27 18.91 38.57
#